data_AF-A0A349TNR2-F1
#
_entry.id   AF-A0A349TNR2-F1
#
_cell.length_a   1.000
_cell.length_b   1.000
_cell.length_c   1.000
_cell.angle_alpha   90.00
_cell.angle_beta   90.00
_cell.angle_gamma   90.00
#
_symmetry.space_group_name_H-M   'P 1'
#
loop_
_entity.id
_entity.type
_entity.pdbx_description
1 polymer ?
#
loop_
_entity_poly.entity_id
_entity_poly.type
_entity_poly.pdbx_seq_one_letter_code
_entity_poly.pdbx_strand_id
1 'polypeptide(L)'
;MYPWLAIAALSGFVTPAFQAIMTSQIPANAQGELQGALSSVNSITSIIGPLVMTQLFAAFTAPSAPIYFPGVSFFAAAVLSALCLFIFIPEVRGHQLIALGKA
;
A
#
# COMPACT_ATOMS: atom_id res chain seq x y z
N MET A 1 -16.91 17.65 -9.20
CA MET A 1 -16.89 16.86 -7.94
C MET A 1 -17.25 15.39 -8.18
N TYR A 2 -18.40 15.07 -8.80
CA TYR A 2 -18.81 13.69 -9.11
C TYR A 2 -17.81 12.83 -9.92
N PRO A 3 -17.03 13.38 -10.88
CA PRO A 3 -16.04 12.57 -11.61
C PRO A 3 -14.90 12.04 -10.73
N TRP A 4 -14.52 12.77 -9.68
CA TRP A 4 -13.48 12.33 -8.75
C TRP A 4 -13.92 11.15 -7.90
N LEU A 5 -15.21 11.10 -7.54
CA LEU A 5 -15.79 9.97 -6.81
C LEU A 5 -15.74 8.68 -7.63
N ALA A 6 -15.96 8.74 -8.94
CA ALA A 6 -15.89 7.57 -9.80
C ALA A 6 -14.47 6.97 -9.83
N ILE A 7 -13.44 7.82 -9.92
CA ILE A 7 -12.03 7.37 -9.88
C ILE A 7 -11.68 6.87 -8.47
N ALA A 8 -12.07 7.60 -7.42
CA ALA A 8 -11.80 7.21 -6.04
C ALA A 8 -12.49 5.87 -5.68
N ALA A 9 -13.66 5.57 -6.23
CA ALA A 9 -14.37 4.31 -6.00
C ALA A 9 -13.58 3.10 -6.49
N LEU A 10 -12.77 3.23 -7.55
CA LEU A 10 -11.91 2.14 -8.03
C LEU A 10 -10.86 1.73 -6.99
N SER A 11 -10.40 2.66 -6.15
CA SER A 11 -9.45 2.35 -5.07
C SER A 11 -10.03 1.40 -4.01
N GLY A 12 -11.37 1.37 -3.87
CA GLY A 12 -12.06 0.51 -2.90
C GLY A 12 -11.93 -0.99 -3.18
N PHE A 13 -11.62 -1.38 -4.43
CA PHE A 13 -11.45 -2.78 -4.80
C PHE A 13 -10.03 -3.31 -4.57
N VAL A 14 -9.06 -2.43 -4.29
CA VAL A 14 -7.65 -2.78 -4.21
C VAL A 14 -7.39 -3.78 -3.09
N THR A 15 -7.86 -3.48 -1.88
CA THR A 15 -7.68 -4.34 -0.70
C THR A 15 -8.27 -5.75 -0.88
N PRO A 16 -9.56 -5.92 -1.24
CA PRO A 16 -10.13 -7.26 -1.44
C PRO A 16 -9.52 -8.00 -2.64
N ALA A 17 -9.11 -7.31 -3.71
CA ALA A 17 -8.43 -7.94 -4.84
C ALA A 17 -7.07 -8.54 -4.42
N PHE A 18 -6.26 -7.79 -3.67
CA PHE A 18 -5.00 -8.31 -3.14
C PHE A 18 -5.21 -9.46 -2.15
N GLN A 19 -6.20 -9.33 -1.25
CA GLN A 19 -6.52 -10.41 -0.32
C GLN A 19 -6.95 -11.69 -1.06
N ALA A 20 -7.77 -11.59 -2.11
CA ALA A 20 -8.19 -12.73 -2.91
C ALA A 20 -7.03 -13.40 -3.64
N ILE A 21 -6.08 -12.63 -4.16
CA ILE A 21 -4.85 -13.17 -4.80
C ILE A 21 -3.97 -13.88 -3.77
N MET A 22 -3.84 -13.34 -2.56
CA MET A 22 -3.01 -13.97 -1.52
C MET A 22 -3.66 -15.22 -0.94
N THR A 23 -4.98 -15.19 -0.66
CA THR A 23 -5.69 -16.34 -0.08
C THR A 23 -5.88 -17.48 -1.07
N SER A 24 -5.93 -17.22 -2.38
CA SER A 24 -6.02 -18.29 -3.40
C SER A 24 -4.75 -19.13 -3.50
N GLN A 25 -3.61 -18.60 -3.04
CA GLN A 25 -2.32 -19.28 -3.03
C GLN A 25 -2.05 -20.07 -1.73
N ILE A 26 -2.95 -19.98 -0.76
CA ILE A 26 -2.82 -20.62 0.55
C ILE A 26 -4.00 -21.58 0.75
N PRO A 27 -3.75 -22.83 1.19
CA PRO A 27 -4.83 -23.78 1.45
C PRO A 27 -5.76 -23.27 2.56
N ALA A 28 -7.03 -23.69 2.51
CA ALA A 28 -8.09 -23.19 3.41
C ALA A 28 -7.77 -23.33 4.90
N ASN A 29 -6.99 -24.34 5.28
CA ASN A 29 -6.55 -24.59 6.66
C ASN A 29 -5.54 -23.55 7.19
N ALA A 30 -4.89 -22.77 6.32
CA ALA A 30 -3.88 -21.78 6.70
C ALA A 30 -4.31 -20.32 6.44
N GLN A 31 -5.56 -20.09 5.98
CA GLN A 31 -6.05 -18.72 5.73
C GLN A 31 -6.10 -17.86 7.00
N GLY A 32 -6.36 -18.46 8.16
CA GLY A 32 -6.32 -17.76 9.45
C GLY A 32 -4.93 -17.21 9.79
N GLU A 33 -3.87 -17.96 9.46
CA GLU A 33 -2.47 -17.52 9.67
C GLU A 33 -2.11 -16.36 8.74
N LEU A 34 -2.51 -16.45 7.47
CA LEU A 34 -2.33 -15.37 6.49
C LEU A 34 -3.04 -14.09 6.93
N GLN A 35 -4.31 -14.18 7.34
CA GLN A 35 -5.08 -13.01 7.79
C GLN A 35 -4.54 -12.44 9.10
N GLY A 36 -4.04 -13.29 9.99
CA GLY A 36 -3.30 -12.89 11.20
C GLY A 36 -2.05 -12.10 10.84
N ALA A 37 -1.22 -12.62 9.93
CA ALA A 37 0.00 -11.96 9.46
C ALA A 37 -0.29 -10.61 8.80
N LEU A 38 -1.29 -10.53 7.91
CA LEU A 38 -1.73 -9.28 7.28
C LEU A 38 -2.21 -8.26 8.33
N SER A 39 -2.95 -8.72 9.34
CA SER A 39 -3.41 -7.86 10.45
C SER A 39 -2.26 -7.33 11.29
N SER A 40 -1.24 -8.16 11.57
CA SER A 40 -0.03 -7.74 12.28
C SER A 40 0.75 -6.69 11.47
N VAL A 41 0.94 -6.90 10.17
CA VAL A 41 1.61 -5.92 9.29
C VAL A 41 0.84 -4.60 9.25
N ASN A 42 -0.49 -4.64 9.13
CA ASN A 42 -1.33 -3.44 9.17
C ASN A 42 -1.23 -2.71 10.52
N SER A 43 -1.15 -3.45 11.63
CA SER A 43 -0.99 -2.88 12.97
C SER A 43 0.34 -2.13 13.10
N ILE A 44 1.44 -2.74 12.65
CA ILE A 44 2.76 -2.10 12.63
C ILE A 44 2.74 -0.85 11.74
N THR A 45 2.15 -0.96 10.55
CA THR A 45 2.02 0.16 9.61
C THR A 45 1.21 1.31 10.19
N SER A 46 0.16 1.01 10.97
CA SER A 46 -0.68 2.02 11.63
C SER A 46 0.04 2.77 12.74
N ILE A 47 1.09 2.19 13.34
CA ILE A 47 1.93 2.85 14.34
C ILE A 47 3.03 3.68 13.65
N ILE A 48 3.76 3.06 12.72
CA ILE A 48 4.93 3.67 12.08
C ILE A 48 4.51 4.74 11.06
N GLY A 49 3.41 4.52 10.33
CA GLY A 49 2.94 5.40 9.28
C GLY A 49 2.73 6.84 9.76
N PRO A 50 1.87 7.09 10.75
CA PRO A 50 1.68 8.42 11.30
C PRO A 50 2.97 9.02 11.85
N LEU A 51 3.80 8.24 12.54
CA LEU A 51 5.07 8.71 13.09
C LEU A 51 6.01 9.25 11.99
N VAL A 52 6.20 8.50 10.90
CA VAL A 52 7.06 8.94 9.79
C VAL A 52 6.46 10.16 9.10
N MET A 53 5.15 10.13 8.82
CA MET A 53 4.48 11.17 8.05
C MET A 53 4.39 12.49 8.81
N THR A 54 4.15 12.46 10.13
CA THR A 54 4.10 13.68 10.96
C THR A 54 5.49 14.28 11.16
N GLN A 55 6.52 13.44 11.34
CA GLN A 55 7.90 13.91 11.48
C GLN A 55 8.40 14.57 10.18
N LEU A 56 8.08 13.99 9.02
CA LEU A 56 8.37 14.61 7.72
C LEU A 56 7.65 15.95 7.57
N PHE A 57 6.36 15.98 7.88
CA PHE A 57 5.58 17.22 7.83
C PHE A 57 6.19 18.29 8.73
N ALA A 58 6.50 17.97 9.99
CA ALA A 58 7.10 18.88 10.95
C ALA A 58 8.46 19.42 10.48
N ALA A 59 9.32 18.56 9.92
CA ALA A 59 10.64 18.97 9.42
C ALA A 59 10.56 19.96 8.24
N PHE A 60 9.59 19.80 7.35
CA PHE A 60 9.44 20.65 6.15
C PHE A 60 8.46 21.82 6.32
N THR A 61 7.88 21.98 7.52
CA THR A 61 7.00 23.10 7.87
C THR A 61 7.52 23.92 9.06
N ALA A 62 8.66 23.53 9.63
CA ALA A 62 9.31 24.25 10.70
C ALA A 62 9.72 25.67 10.26
N PRO A 63 9.74 26.66 11.18
CA PRO A 63 10.21 28.01 10.87
C PRO A 63 11.66 28.07 10.38
N SER A 64 12.47 27.07 10.76
CA SER A 64 13.87 26.89 10.37
C SER A 64 14.06 26.02 9.13
N ALA A 65 12.98 25.59 8.47
CA ALA A 65 13.07 24.72 7.30
C ALA A 65 13.71 25.46 6.11
N PRO A 66 14.77 24.91 5.48
CA PRO A 66 15.40 25.54 4.33
C PRO A 66 14.47 25.58 3.10
N ILE A 67 13.50 24.66 3.02
CA ILE A 67 12.45 24.62 2.00
C ILE A 67 11.12 24.33 2.69
N TYR A 68 10.15 25.24 2.54
CA TYR A 68 8.80 25.04 3.05
C TYR A 68 7.99 24.16 2.08
N PHE A 69 7.74 22.91 2.47
CA PHE A 69 6.98 21.96 1.64
C PHE A 69 6.04 21.08 2.49
N PRO A 70 4.80 21.55 2.75
CA PRO A 70 3.82 20.79 3.53
C PRO A 70 3.33 19.51 2.84
N GLY A 71 3.56 19.38 1.53
CA GLY A 71 3.22 18.20 0.74
C GLY A 71 4.21 17.03 0.85
N VAL A 72 5.27 17.15 1.66
CA VAL A 72 6.36 16.17 1.72
C VAL A 72 5.88 14.77 2.10
N SER A 73 4.88 14.65 2.98
CA SER A 73 4.37 13.35 3.43
C SER A 73 3.64 12.62 2.28
N PHE A 74 2.91 13.36 1.43
CA PHE A 74 2.29 12.79 0.23
C PHE A 74 3.33 12.41 -0.83
N PHE A 75 4.38 13.21 -0.98
CA PHE A 75 5.49 12.89 -1.87
C PHE A 75 6.23 11.62 -1.41
N ALA A 76 6.52 11.51 -0.11
CA ALA A 76 7.12 10.32 0.48
C ALA A 76 6.24 9.07 0.28
N ALA A 77 4.92 9.20 0.47
CA ALA A 77 3.97 8.13 0.16
C ALA A 77 4.02 7.72 -1.33
N ALA A 78 4.06 8.69 -2.25
CA ALA A 78 4.18 8.41 -3.68
C ALA A 78 5.49 7.69 -4.04
N VAL A 79 6.61 8.09 -3.45
CA VAL A 79 7.91 7.42 -3.62
C VAL A 79 7.85 5.98 -3.09
N LEU A 80 7.28 5.78 -1.90
CA LEU A 80 7.16 4.45 -1.30
C LEU A 80 6.25 3.54 -2.15
N SER A 81 5.13 4.06 -2.66
CA SER A 81 4.25 3.32 -3.57
C SER A 81 4.95 2.98 -4.88
N ALA A 82 5.76 3.90 -5.45
CA ALA A 82 6.53 3.65 -6.66
C ALA A 82 7.58 2.55 -6.43
N LEU A 83 8.27 2.55 -5.29
CA LEU A 83 9.20 1.48 -4.91
C LEU A 83 8.50 0.13 -4.78
N CYS A 84 7.34 0.10 -4.11
CA CYS A 84 6.54 -1.12 -3.98
C CYS A 84 6.12 -1.66 -5.36
N LEU A 85 5.65 -0.77 -6.24
CA LEU A 85 5.29 -1.13 -7.61
C LEU A 85 6.51 -1.65 -8.41
N PHE A 86 7.67 -1.03 -8.25
CA PHE A 86 8.90 -1.44 -8.90
C PHE A 86 9.34 -2.85 -8.48
N ILE A 87 9.11 -3.23 -7.22
CA ILE A 87 9.37 -4.59 -6.72
C ILE A 87 8.28 -5.56 -7.22
N PHE A 88 7.03 -5.14 -7.22
CA PHE A 88 5.89 -5.99 -7.57
C PHE A 88 5.84 -6.40 -9.05
N ILE A 89 6.14 -5.47 -9.97
CA ILE A 89 6.10 -5.71 -11.42
C ILE A 89 6.97 -6.92 -11.86
N PRO A 90 8.27 -6.99 -11.53
CA PRO A 90 9.10 -8.12 -11.93
C PRO A 90 8.63 -9.43 -11.31
N GLU A 91 8.16 -9.42 -10.06
CA GLU A 91 7.65 -10.61 -9.37
C GLU A 91 6.43 -11.21 -10.08
N VAL A 92 5.45 -10.36 -10.42
CA VAL A 92 4.24 -10.78 -11.14
C VAL A 92 4.56 -11.29 -12.55
N ARG A 93 5.54 -10.68 -13.22
CA ARG A 93 5.96 -11.08 -14.57
C ARG A 93 6.73 -12.40 -14.56
N GLY A 94 7.53 -12.66 -13.52
CA GLY A 94 8.31 -13.88 -13.37
C GLY A 94 7.46 -15.11 -13.01
N HIS A 95 6.45 -14.94 -12.17
CA HIS A 95 5.71 -16.07 -11.56
C HIS A 95 4.39 -16.47 -12.24
N GLN A 96 4.10 -16.03 -13.48
CA GLN A 96 2.86 -16.36 -14.21
C GLN A 96 1.58 -16.34 -13.34
N LEU A 97 1.43 -15.37 -12.42
CA LEU A 97 0.18 -15.20 -11.67
C LEU A 97 -1.04 -14.95 -12.60
N ILE A 98 -0.77 -14.55 -13.84
CA ILE A 98 -1.74 -14.35 -14.92
C ILE A 98 -2.25 -15.70 -15.51
N ALA A 99 -1.50 -16.81 -15.38
CA ALA A 99 -1.93 -18.12 -15.89
C ALA A 99 -3.04 -18.77 -15.03
N LEU A 100 -3.27 -18.28 -13.81
CA LEU A 100 -4.19 -18.87 -12.83
C LEU A 100 -5.65 -18.41 -12.97
N GLY A 101 -5.96 -17.43 -13.81
CA GLY A 101 -7.34 -17.10 -14.18
C GLY A 101 -7.99 -18.08 -15.16
N LYS A 102 -7.30 -19.18 -15.49
CA LYS A 102 -7.74 -20.23 -16.43
C LYS A 102 -8.08 -21.57 -15.77
N ALA A 103 -8.01 -21.68 -14.44
CA ALA A 103 -8.40 -22.89 -13.72
C ALA A 103 -9.84 -22.80 -13.20
#